data_AF-W4LP47-F1
#
_entry.id   AF-W4LP47-F1
#
_cell.length_a   1.000
_cell.length_b   1.000
_cell.length_c   1.000
_cell.angle_alpha   90.00
_cell.angle_beta   90.00
_cell.angle_gamma   90.00
#
_symmetry.space_group_name_H-M   'P 1'
#
loop_
_entity.id
_entity.type
_entity.pdbx_description
1 polymer ?
#
loop_
_entity_poly.entity_id
_entity_poly.type
_entity_poly.pdbx_seq_one_letter_code
_entity_poly.pdbx_strand_id
1 'polypeptide(L)'
;MARANNIELAISNPAIELWLLLHFQDSPGGQHRSMVSKMLKKHIPGYRKRVKFAQYEHGYDQAEQRAERLDEMANRDNEPHRNPSTGMYKLTRMIRVGQV
;
A
#
# COMPACT_ATOMS: atom_id res chain seq x y z
N MET A 1 -19.79 -11.33 4.59
CA MET A 1 -20.28 -10.09 5.22
C MET A 1 -19.89 -8.81 4.46
N ALA A 2 -18.66 -8.59 3.95
CA ALA A 2 -18.38 -7.46 3.04
C ALA A 2 -18.71 -7.77 1.56
N ARG A 3 -18.13 -8.85 1.01
CA ARG A 3 -18.35 -9.28 -0.38
C ARG A 3 -19.82 -9.57 -0.72
N ALA A 4 -20.57 -10.11 0.23
CA ALA A 4 -22.00 -10.39 0.07
C ALA A 4 -22.86 -9.12 -0.11
N ASN A 5 -22.29 -7.94 0.15
CA ASN A 5 -22.92 -6.64 -0.04
C ASN A 5 -22.21 -5.81 -1.12
N ASN A 6 -21.42 -6.43 -2.01
CA ASN A 6 -20.60 -5.76 -3.03
C ASN A 6 -19.65 -4.67 -2.48
N ILE A 7 -19.15 -4.87 -1.26
CA ILE A 7 -18.15 -3.99 -0.66
C ILE A 7 -16.77 -4.58 -0.89
N GLU A 8 -15.96 -3.89 -1.68
CA GLU A 8 -14.53 -4.17 -1.85
C GLU A 8 -13.70 -3.51 -0.74
N LEU A 9 -12.63 -4.19 -0.30
CA LEU A 9 -11.79 -3.73 0.80
C LEU A 9 -10.34 -3.51 0.36
N ALA A 10 -9.82 -2.31 0.61
CA ALA A 10 -8.41 -1.98 0.44
C ALA A 10 -7.65 -2.21 1.76
N ILE A 11 -7.20 -3.44 1.99
CA ILE A 11 -6.49 -3.84 3.21
C ILE A 11 -5.00 -3.65 3.02
N SER A 12 -4.30 -3.12 4.03
CA SER A 12 -2.83 -3.07 4.06
C SER A 12 -2.29 -3.89 5.22
N ASN A 13 -1.41 -4.84 4.94
CA ASN A 13 -0.75 -5.71 5.91
C ASN A 13 0.77 -5.48 5.82
N PRO A 14 1.44 -4.94 6.86
CA PRO A 14 0.96 -4.86 8.25
C PRO A 14 0.16 -3.58 8.59
N ALA A 15 0.24 -2.53 7.79
CA ALA A 15 -0.46 -1.26 8.03
C ALA A 15 -0.49 -0.39 6.76
N ILE A 16 -1.31 0.67 6.77
CA ILE A 16 -1.40 1.65 5.67
C ILE A 16 -0.06 2.34 5.36
N GLU A 17 0.84 2.42 6.35
CA GLU A 17 2.20 2.93 6.14
C GLU A 17 3.00 2.14 5.11
N LEU A 18 2.65 0.87 4.84
CA LEU A 18 3.25 0.13 3.73
C LEU A 18 2.96 0.81 2.41
N TRP A 19 1.69 1.12 2.11
CA TRP A 19 1.31 1.85 0.89
C TRP A 19 2.12 3.15 0.74
N LEU A 20 2.20 3.94 1.81
CA LEU A 20 2.97 5.18 1.83
C LEU A 20 4.47 4.98 1.61
N LEU A 21 5.05 3.90 2.15
CA LEU A 21 6.46 3.58 2.01
C LEU A 21 6.81 3.21 0.56
N LEU A 22 5.90 2.51 -0.13
CA LEU A 22 6.10 2.04 -1.50
C LEU A 22 6.24 3.18 -2.52
N HIS A 23 5.87 4.42 -2.18
CA HIS A 23 6.18 5.59 -3.02
C HIS A 23 7.69 5.87 -3.10
N PHE A 24 8.46 5.53 -2.07
CA PHE A 24 9.86 5.92 -1.99
C PHE A 24 10.83 4.77 -2.26
N GLN A 25 10.44 3.54 -1.94
CA GLN A 25 11.32 2.38 -2.06
C GLN A 25 10.53 1.08 -2.27
N ASP A 26 11.23 0.02 -2.68
CA ASP A 26 10.68 -1.33 -2.70
C ASP A 26 10.34 -1.85 -1.30
N SER A 27 9.54 -2.90 -1.25
CA SER A 27 9.14 -3.54 0.00
C SER A 27 10.33 -4.17 0.73
N PRO A 28 10.50 -3.95 2.05
CA PRO A 28 11.55 -4.56 2.86
C PRO A 28 11.24 -6.02 3.29
N GLY A 29 10.32 -6.70 2.59
CA GLY A 29 9.75 -7.98 3.00
C GLY A 29 8.80 -7.85 4.20
N GLY A 30 8.47 -8.98 4.83
CA GLY A 30 7.53 -9.04 5.95
C GLY A 30 8.08 -8.30 7.18
N GLN A 31 7.34 -7.31 7.67
CA GLN A 31 7.78 -6.46 8.79
C GLN A 31 6.65 -6.23 9.80
N HIS A 32 6.99 -5.90 11.04
CA HIS A 32 6.01 -5.35 11.98
C HIS A 32 5.62 -3.91 11.61
N ARG A 33 4.37 -3.52 11.90
CA ARG A 33 3.84 -2.16 11.64
C ARG A 33 4.74 -1.03 12.18
N SER A 34 5.37 -1.23 13.34
CA SER A 34 6.25 -0.25 13.96
C SER A 34 7.53 -0.04 13.15
N MET A 35 8.04 -1.10 12.52
CA MET A 35 9.23 -1.04 11.68
C MET A 35 8.93 -0.34 10.35
N VAL A 36 7.81 -0.66 9.70
CA VAL A 36 7.35 0.03 8.49
C VAL A 36 7.18 1.53 8.75
N SER A 37 6.57 1.90 9.89
CA SER A 37 6.44 3.31 10.29
C SER A 37 7.79 3.99 10.52
N LYS A 38 8.77 3.30 11.11
CA LYS A 38 10.14 3.82 11.27
C LYS A 38 10.83 4.04 9.92
N MET A 39 10.66 3.12 8.97
CA MET A 39 11.21 3.25 7.62
C MET A 39 10.58 4.44 6.87
N LEU A 40 9.25 4.57 6.92
CA LEU A 40 8.55 5.71 6.32
C LEU A 40 9.04 7.05 6.86
N LYS A 41 9.33 7.14 8.17
CA LYS A 41 9.86 8.35 8.80
C LYS A 41 11.25 8.76 8.30
N LYS A 42 12.00 7.86 7.65
CA LYS A 42 13.27 8.22 6.98
C LYS A 42 13.03 9.06 5.71
N HIS A 43 11.93 8.81 5.01
CA HIS A 43 11.54 9.56 3.80
C HIS A 43 10.67 10.78 4.14
N ILE A 44 9.82 10.67 5.17
CA ILE A 44 8.94 11.75 5.64
C ILE A 44 9.22 12.02 7.12
N PRO A 45 10.26 12.83 7.42
CA PRO A 45 10.56 13.24 8.78
C PRO A 45 9.34 13.85 9.45
N GLY A 46 9.03 13.39 10.67
CA GLY A 46 7.88 13.89 11.42
C GLY A 46 6.51 13.32 11.01
N TYR A 47 6.45 12.26 10.20
CA TYR A 47 5.18 11.58 9.90
C TYR A 47 4.41 11.20 11.19
N ARG A 48 3.17 11.72 11.30
CA ARG A 48 2.22 11.49 12.41
C ARG A 48 0.82 11.14 11.89
N LYS A 49 0.74 10.17 10.97
CA LYS A 49 -0.53 9.72 10.34
C LYS A 49 -1.36 10.86 9.72
N ARG A 50 -0.66 11.86 9.20
CA ARG A 50 -1.21 12.92 8.37
C ARG A 50 -0.44 12.89 7.07
N VAL A 51 -1.15 12.94 5.95
CA VAL A 51 -0.60 12.74 4.62
C VAL A 51 -0.90 14.00 3.81
N LYS A 52 0.14 14.59 3.21
CA LYS A 52 -0.01 15.59 2.15
C LYS A 52 0.38 14.93 0.84
N PHE A 53 -0.58 14.76 -0.07
CA PHE A 53 -0.37 13.98 -1.31
C PHE A 53 0.84 14.46 -2.12
N ALA A 54 1.09 15.76 -2.19
CA ALA A 54 2.24 16.34 -2.89
C ALA A 54 3.61 15.78 -2.45
N GLN A 55 3.72 15.22 -1.23
CA GLN A 55 4.96 14.58 -0.75
C GLN A 55 5.19 13.18 -1.35
N TYR A 56 4.16 12.57 -1.93
CA TYR A 56 4.13 11.18 -2.40
C TYR A 56 3.90 11.07 -3.91
N GLU A 57 3.39 12.14 -4.54
CA GLU A 57 2.98 12.20 -5.94
C GLU A 57 4.05 11.68 -6.91
N HIS A 58 5.31 12.09 -6.74
CA HIS A 58 6.41 11.67 -7.61
C HIS A 58 6.64 10.14 -7.63
N GLY A 59 6.32 9.46 -6.53
CA GLY A 59 6.51 8.01 -6.38
C GLY A 59 5.28 7.18 -6.70
N TYR A 60 4.19 7.79 -7.16
CA TYR A 60 2.88 7.14 -7.22
C TYR A 60 2.87 5.92 -8.16
N ASP A 61 3.35 6.06 -9.40
CA ASP A 61 3.37 4.95 -10.36
C ASP A 61 4.25 3.80 -9.85
N GLN A 62 5.34 4.12 -9.16
CA GLN A 62 6.21 3.13 -8.53
C GLN A 62 5.50 2.42 -7.37
N ALA A 63 4.73 3.15 -6.57
CA ALA A 63 3.95 2.57 -5.48
C ALA A 63 2.91 1.57 -6.01
N GLU A 64 2.20 1.89 -7.09
CA GLU A 64 1.27 0.97 -7.74
C GLU A 64 1.99 -0.30 -8.21
N GLN A 65 3.06 -0.16 -8.99
CA GLN A 65 3.81 -1.30 -9.53
C GLN A 65 4.38 -2.20 -8.43
N ARG A 66 4.90 -1.61 -7.35
CA ARG A 66 5.44 -2.35 -6.21
C ARG A 66 4.35 -3.09 -5.45
N ALA A 67 3.19 -2.47 -5.24
CA ALA A 67 2.06 -3.11 -4.57
C ALA A 67 1.48 -4.26 -5.39
N GLU A 68 1.36 -4.08 -6.71
CA GLU A 68 0.90 -5.10 -7.64
C GLU A 68 1.83 -6.32 -7.64
N ARG A 69 3.16 -6.09 -7.66
CA ARG A 69 4.16 -7.16 -7.53
C ARG A 69 4.02 -7.96 -6.23
N LEU A 70 3.75 -7.29 -5.10
CA LEU A 70 3.54 -7.97 -3.81
C LEU A 70 2.30 -8.89 -3.86
N ASP A 71 1.20 -8.40 -4.43
CA ASP A 71 -0.03 -9.18 -4.62
C ASP A 71 0.21 -10.37 -5.55
N GLU A 72 0.92 -10.19 -6.67
CA GLU A 72 1.25 -11.28 -7.59
C GLU A 72 2.09 -12.36 -6.91
N MET A 73 3.13 -11.97 -6.16
CA MET A 73 3.96 -12.92 -5.43
C MET A 73 3.14 -13.67 -4.38
N ALA A 74 2.29 -12.97 -3.63
CA ALA A 74 1.40 -13.57 -2.65
C ALA A 74 0.41 -14.57 -3.28
N ASN A 75 -0.16 -14.24 -4.44
CA ASN A 75 -1.08 -15.10 -5.16
C ASN A 75 -0.37 -16.35 -5.74
N ARG A 76 0.86 -16.20 -6.27
CA ARG A 76 1.68 -17.32 -6.74
C ARG A 76 1.96 -18.33 -5.63
N ASP A 77 2.16 -17.85 -4.41
CA ASP A 77 2.42 -18.67 -3.23
C ASP A 77 1.11 -19.15 -2.54
N ASN A 78 -0.07 -18.83 -3.09
CA ASN A 78 -1.38 -19.13 -2.51
C ASN A 78 -1.60 -18.54 -1.10
N GLU A 79 -1.01 -17.39 -0.83
CA GLU A 79 -1.06 -16.65 0.45
C GLU A 79 -1.61 -15.23 0.25
N PRO A 80 -2.86 -15.05 -0.23
CA PRO A 80 -3.41 -13.73 -0.49
C PRO A 80 -3.42 -12.88 0.79
N HIS A 81 -3.14 -11.59 0.65
CA HIS A 81 -3.10 -10.62 1.76
C HIS A 81 -2.01 -10.88 2.82
N ARG A 82 -0.98 -11.67 2.51
CA ARG A 82 0.17 -11.87 3.41
C ARG A 82 0.90 -10.58 3.76
N ASN A 83 1.75 -10.65 4.79
CA ASN A 83 2.67 -9.56 5.10
C ASN A 83 3.93 -9.71 4.24
N PRO A 84 4.27 -8.74 3.36
CA PRO A 84 3.61 -7.46 3.12
C PRO A 84 2.63 -7.48 1.93
N SER A 85 1.50 -6.79 2.03
CA SER A 85 0.55 -6.56 0.93
C SER A 85 -0.30 -5.30 1.15
N THR A 86 -0.82 -4.71 0.07
CA THR A 86 -1.76 -3.59 0.16
C THR A 86 -2.72 -3.53 -1.01
N GLY A 87 -4.02 -3.40 -0.73
CA GLY A 87 -5.06 -3.18 -1.74
C GLY A 87 -5.27 -1.71 -2.16
N MET A 88 -4.46 -0.78 -1.64
CA MET A 88 -4.65 0.65 -1.90
C MET A 88 -4.47 1.03 -3.37
N TYR A 89 -3.59 0.33 -4.11
CA TYR A 89 -3.40 0.58 -5.54
C TYR A 89 -4.67 0.26 -6.36
N LYS A 90 -5.42 -0.78 -6.00
CA LYS A 90 -6.70 -1.11 -6.67
C LYS A 90 -7.73 -0.01 -6.40
N LEU A 91 -7.88 0.40 -5.14
CA LEU A 91 -8.82 1.46 -4.76
C LEU A 91 -8.52 2.78 -5.47
N THR A 92 -7.26 3.20 -5.47
CA THR A 92 -6.85 4.47 -6.10
C THR A 92 -6.96 4.42 -7.62
N ARG A 93 -6.62 3.28 -8.25
CA ARG A 93 -6.89 3.03 -9.67
C ARG A 93 -8.37 3.13 -10.01
N MET A 94 -9.25 2.52 -9.21
CA MET A 94 -10.71 2.61 -9.40
C MET A 94 -11.22 4.06 -9.30
N ILE A 95 -10.75 4.83 -8.30
CA ILE A 95 -11.15 6.24 -8.15
C ILE A 95 -10.71 7.06 -9.36
N ARG A 96 -9.48 6.88 -9.85
CA ARG A 96 -8.95 7.62 -11.01
C ARG A 96 -9.70 7.30 -12.30
N VAL A 97 -10.07 6.03 -12.50
CA VAL A 97 -10.84 5.59 -13.68
C VAL A 97 -12.31 6.01 -13.59
N GLY A 98 -12.88 6.11 -12.38
CA GLY A 98 -14.25 6.57 -12.15
C GLY A 98 -14.45 8.09 -12.19
N GLN A 99 -13.39 8.88 -12.43
CA GLN A 99 -13.45 10.33 -12.59
C GLN A 99 -13.66 10.79 -14.05
N VAL A 100 -14.12 9.89 -14.93
CA VAL A 100 -14.45 10.16 -16.34
C VAL A 100 -15.94 10.41 -16.50
#